data_AF-A0A218Q377-F1
#
_entry.id   AF-A0A218Q377-F1
#
_cell.length_a   1.000
_cell.length_b   1.000
_cell.length_c   1.000
_cell.angle_alpha   90.00
_cell.angle_beta   90.00
_cell.angle_gamma   90.00
#
_symmetry.space_group_name_H-M   'P 1'
#
loop_
_entity.id
_entity.type
_entity.pdbx_description
1 polymer ?
#
loop_
_entity_poly.entity_id
_entity_poly.type
_entity_poly.pdbx_seq_one_letter_code
_entity_poly.pdbx_strand_id
1 'polypeptide(L)'
;MNNPDFFNDELLEKFIETFYGYGNFQGKYWFIGMEESGTDFTDIENRINIWSERGHEEIEDVAEYHIALGYGESFKQGAKLLQPTWNKLIRIVLSAKGNENINTEDVRKYQINELGRIGKETCLLELLPLPSPSLDHWIYREHSRLSYLTDRNLYEKHCLENRINTISEKIKKHQPQAVVFYGTGYEYSWRKITKTITDVEFFPTSEGFLTCRNSQTVFVISKHPVAMGLKNEYFHNIGKLIAVNPA
;
A
#
# COMPACT_ATOMS: atom_id res chain seq x y z
N MET A 1 14.01 -16.63 26.89
CA MET A 1 15.36 -16.62 26.27
C MET A 1 15.13 -16.37 24.79
N ASN A 2 15.33 -15.13 24.33
CA ASN A 2 15.21 -14.80 22.91
C ASN A 2 16.35 -15.50 22.18
N ASN A 3 16.00 -16.42 21.28
CA ASN A 3 16.96 -16.90 20.31
C ASN A 3 17.21 -15.73 19.35
N PRO A 4 18.44 -15.23 19.17
CA PRO A 4 18.72 -14.07 18.30
C PRO A 4 18.28 -14.26 16.84
N ASP A 5 17.89 -15.49 16.47
CA ASP A 5 17.44 -15.83 15.12
C ASP A 5 15.92 -16.10 15.04
N PHE A 6 15.12 -15.69 16.02
CA PHE A 6 13.66 -15.85 15.96
C PHE A 6 12.92 -14.56 16.28
N PHE A 7 11.85 -14.31 15.53
CA PHE A 7 10.90 -13.26 15.86
C PHE A 7 10.27 -13.51 17.23
N ASN A 8 9.88 -12.44 17.90
CA ASN A 8 8.89 -12.53 18.95
C ASN A 8 7.52 -12.81 18.31
N ASP A 9 7.08 -14.06 18.33
CA ASP A 9 5.84 -14.50 17.68
C ASP A 9 4.59 -13.74 18.18
N GLU A 10 4.52 -13.37 19.47
CA GLU A 10 3.40 -12.57 20.00
C GLU A 10 3.37 -11.18 19.37
N LEU A 11 4.54 -10.56 19.21
CA LEU A 11 4.65 -9.24 18.60
C LEU A 11 4.41 -9.30 17.09
N LEU A 12 4.91 -10.35 16.43
CA LEU A 12 4.72 -10.61 15.01
C LEU A 12 3.23 -10.83 14.70
N GLU A 13 2.52 -11.64 15.49
CA GLU A 13 1.07 -11.85 15.35
C GLU A 13 0.30 -10.55 15.54
N LYS A 14 0.66 -9.75 16.56
CA LYS A 14 0.06 -8.43 16.77
C LYS A 14 0.29 -7.49 15.57
N PHE A 15 1.48 -7.51 14.96
CA PHE A 15 1.78 -6.74 13.75
C PHE A 15 0.90 -7.17 12.58
N ILE A 16 0.77 -8.49 12.36
CA ILE A 16 -0.08 -9.09 11.31
C ILE A 16 -1.54 -8.64 11.44
N GLU A 17 -2.06 -8.61 12.66
CA GLU A 17 -3.45 -8.25 12.95
C GLU A 17 -3.71 -6.75 12.88
N THR A 18 -2.72 -5.92 13.20
CA THR A 18 -2.94 -4.49 13.46
C THR A 18 -2.41 -3.58 12.37
N PHE A 19 -1.21 -3.83 11.83
CA PHE A 19 -0.59 -2.90 10.89
C PHE A 19 -1.18 -3.03 9.47
N TYR A 20 -1.60 -1.90 8.90
CA TYR A 20 -2.18 -1.84 7.55
C TYR A 20 -1.35 -1.03 6.55
N GLY A 21 -0.50 -0.12 7.01
CA GLY A 21 0.34 0.70 6.14
C GLY A 21 0.52 2.11 6.66
N TYR A 22 0.27 3.11 5.81
CA TYR A 22 0.69 4.50 6.06
C TYR A 22 -0.36 5.56 5.70
N GLY A 23 -0.21 6.73 6.30
CA GLY A 23 -0.88 7.96 5.89
C GLY A 23 -2.16 8.23 6.67
N ASN A 24 -3.27 8.38 5.96
CA ASN A 24 -4.49 8.89 6.59
C ASN A 24 -5.73 8.19 6.05
N PHE A 25 -6.49 7.51 6.91
CA PHE A 25 -7.78 6.94 6.52
C PHE A 25 -8.77 8.02 6.02
N GLN A 26 -8.65 9.29 6.44
CA GLN A 26 -9.44 10.39 5.86
C GLN A 26 -8.86 10.95 4.56
N GLY A 27 -7.80 10.33 4.03
CA GLY A 27 -7.20 10.68 2.76
C GLY A 27 -8.16 10.44 1.59
N LYS A 28 -8.09 11.30 0.58
CA LYS A 28 -8.94 11.25 -0.61
C LYS A 28 -8.54 10.12 -1.57
N TYR A 29 -7.24 9.80 -1.61
CA TYR A 29 -6.66 8.85 -2.54
C TYR A 29 -6.05 7.68 -1.78
N TRP A 30 -6.64 6.51 -1.94
CA TRP A 30 -6.14 5.28 -1.33
C TRP A 30 -5.40 4.46 -2.37
N PHE A 31 -4.22 3.98 -2.01
CA PHE A 31 -3.41 3.10 -2.81
C PHE A 31 -3.22 1.80 -2.05
N ILE A 32 -3.61 0.68 -2.67
CA ILE A 32 -3.62 -0.61 -1.99
C ILE A 32 -2.80 -1.61 -2.81
N GLY A 33 -1.68 -2.02 -2.23
CA GLY A 33 -0.73 -2.98 -2.78
C GLY A 33 -0.88 -4.37 -2.19
N MET A 34 -0.07 -5.29 -2.71
CA MET A 34 0.01 -6.66 -2.22
C MET A 34 0.63 -6.72 -0.82
N GLU A 35 1.90 -6.33 -0.71
CA GLU A 35 2.69 -6.30 0.52
C GLU A 35 3.91 -5.40 0.33
N GLU A 36 4.54 -5.02 1.44
CA GLU A 36 5.79 -4.26 1.42
C GLU A 36 6.97 -5.13 0.97
N SER A 37 7.98 -4.49 0.37
CA SER A 37 9.27 -5.14 0.18
C SER A 37 10.00 -5.25 1.52
N GLY A 38 10.55 -6.42 1.82
CA GLY A 38 11.51 -6.64 2.90
C GLY A 38 12.91 -6.96 2.37
N THR A 39 13.88 -7.13 3.25
CA THR A 39 15.21 -7.67 2.85
C THR A 39 15.55 -8.96 3.56
N ASP A 40 15.79 -8.92 4.86
CA ASP A 40 16.22 -10.05 5.66
C ASP A 40 15.55 -10.03 7.03
N PHE A 41 15.83 -11.05 7.84
CA PHE A 41 15.31 -11.17 9.21
C PHE A 41 15.58 -9.91 10.05
N THR A 42 16.77 -9.31 9.94
CA THR A 42 17.16 -8.17 10.78
C THR A 42 16.38 -6.92 10.41
N ASP A 43 16.23 -6.63 9.11
CA ASP A 43 15.39 -5.53 8.62
C ASP A 43 13.94 -5.68 9.09
N ILE A 44 13.37 -6.88 8.96
CA ILE A 44 11.97 -7.14 9.29
C ILE A 44 11.74 -7.12 10.80
N GLU A 45 12.65 -7.70 11.58
CA GLU A 45 12.60 -7.65 13.05
C GLU A 45 12.70 -6.20 13.54
N ASN A 46 13.62 -5.41 12.97
CA ASN A 46 13.77 -4.00 13.30
C ASN A 46 12.50 -3.19 12.99
N ARG A 47 11.84 -3.46 11.84
CA ARG A 47 10.54 -2.84 11.50
C ARG A 47 9.49 -3.11 12.56
N ILE A 48 9.29 -4.38 12.90
CA ILE A 48 8.27 -4.79 13.87
C ILE A 48 8.56 -4.19 15.25
N ASN A 49 9.82 -4.17 15.69
CA ASN A 49 10.21 -3.58 16.97
C ASN A 49 9.99 -2.06 16.99
N ILE A 50 10.39 -1.34 15.94
CA ILE A 50 10.17 0.11 15.85
C ILE A 50 8.67 0.44 15.82
N TRP A 51 7.86 -0.33 15.09
CA TRP A 51 6.40 -0.19 15.13
C TRP A 51 5.84 -0.41 16.54
N SER A 52 6.36 -1.42 17.26
CA SER A 52 5.99 -1.68 18.66
C SER A 52 6.30 -0.50 19.57
N GLU A 53 7.51 0.05 19.48
CA GLU A 53 7.97 1.19 20.27
C GLU A 53 7.17 2.47 19.98
N ARG A 54 6.62 2.56 18.76
CA ARG A 54 5.81 3.68 18.29
C ARG A 54 4.33 3.56 18.61
N GLY A 55 3.91 2.50 19.31
CA GLY A 55 2.57 2.42 19.90
C GLY A 55 1.62 1.44 19.23
N HIS A 56 2.08 0.63 18.27
CA HIS A 56 1.27 -0.36 17.57
C HIS A 56 0.13 0.22 16.73
N GLU A 57 0.37 1.33 16.03
CA GLU A 57 -0.65 2.00 15.24
C GLU A 57 -1.10 1.17 14.03
N GLU A 58 -2.38 1.29 13.65
CA GLU A 58 -2.90 0.64 12.44
C GLU A 58 -2.27 1.23 11.15
N ILE A 59 -1.95 2.51 11.18
CA ILE A 59 -1.27 3.22 10.10
C ILE A 59 -0.20 4.15 10.69
N GLU A 60 0.94 4.20 10.03
CA GLU A 60 2.07 5.03 10.42
C GLU A 60 2.22 6.27 9.53
N ASP A 61 2.95 7.28 10.00
CA ASP A 61 3.46 8.30 9.09
C ASP A 61 4.61 7.70 8.27
N VAL A 62 4.45 7.61 6.94
CA VAL A 62 5.45 6.92 6.10
C VAL A 62 6.84 7.53 6.26
N ALA A 63 6.95 8.85 6.39
CA ALA A 63 8.25 9.50 6.47
C ALA A 63 8.86 9.36 7.86
N GLU A 64 8.09 9.57 8.93
CA GLU A 64 8.61 9.42 10.29
C GLU A 64 8.99 7.98 10.61
N TYR A 65 8.17 7.02 10.18
CA TYR A 65 8.47 5.61 10.34
C TYR A 65 9.73 5.22 9.58
N HIS A 66 9.84 5.58 8.30
CA HIS A 66 11.06 5.29 7.54
C HIS A 66 12.30 6.02 8.10
N ILE A 67 12.15 7.21 8.68
CA ILE A 67 13.25 7.89 9.40
C ILE A 67 13.68 7.05 10.61
N ALA A 68 12.73 6.56 11.42
CA ALA A 68 13.03 5.70 12.57
C ALA A 68 13.72 4.39 12.16
N LEU A 69 13.33 3.80 11.03
CA LEU A 69 13.99 2.61 10.45
C LEU A 69 15.41 2.87 9.92
N GLY A 70 15.84 4.14 9.80
CA GLY A 70 17.09 4.51 9.13
C GLY A 70 17.00 4.61 7.61
N TYR A 71 15.79 4.57 7.04
CA TYR A 71 15.49 4.68 5.60
C TYR A 71 14.93 6.05 5.19
N GLY A 72 15.07 7.06 6.04
CA GLY A 72 14.49 8.39 5.85
C GLY A 72 15.09 9.22 4.71
N GLU A 73 16.16 8.78 4.03
CA GLU A 73 16.84 9.56 2.99
C GLU A 73 15.92 9.97 1.84
N SER A 74 14.92 9.16 1.49
CA SER A 74 13.94 9.48 0.44
C SER A 74 12.97 10.60 0.82
N PHE A 75 12.93 11.02 2.09
CA PHE A 75 12.05 12.06 2.62
C PHE A 75 12.80 13.34 3.01
N LYS A 76 14.10 13.43 2.72
CA LYS A 76 14.90 14.63 3.00
C LYS A 76 14.90 15.60 1.82
N GLN A 77 15.13 16.89 2.09
CA GLN A 77 15.33 17.88 1.05
C GLN A 77 16.54 17.50 0.17
N GLY A 78 16.36 17.56 -1.16
CA GLY A 78 17.39 17.14 -2.10
C GLY A 78 17.49 15.62 -2.32
N ALA A 79 16.58 14.82 -1.74
CA ALA A 79 16.53 13.37 -1.96
C ALA A 79 16.55 13.03 -3.46
N LYS A 80 17.35 12.03 -3.83
CA LYS A 80 17.17 11.40 -5.15
C LYS A 80 15.81 10.70 -5.13
N LEU A 81 15.06 10.76 -6.24
CA LEU A 81 13.78 10.06 -6.32
C LEU A 81 14.09 8.57 -6.48
N LEU A 82 14.12 7.85 -5.37
CA LEU A 82 14.62 6.48 -5.32
C LEU A 82 13.51 5.43 -5.31
N GLN A 83 12.28 5.77 -4.91
CA GLN A 83 11.21 4.79 -4.71
C GLN A 83 10.34 4.64 -5.98
N PRO A 84 10.53 3.56 -6.76
CA PRO A 84 9.92 3.45 -8.09
C PRO A 84 8.41 3.34 -8.03
N THR A 85 7.89 2.66 -7.01
CA THR A 85 6.45 2.49 -6.76
C THR A 85 5.80 3.84 -6.48
N TRP A 86 6.30 4.55 -5.47
CA TRP A 86 5.74 5.84 -5.04
C TRP A 86 5.79 6.90 -6.13
N ASN A 87 6.84 6.95 -6.94
CA ASN A 87 6.91 7.85 -8.11
C ASN A 87 5.67 7.73 -9.01
N LYS A 88 5.16 6.52 -9.23
CA LYS A 88 3.98 6.32 -10.09
C LYS A 88 2.68 6.65 -9.37
N LEU A 89 2.55 6.28 -8.08
CA LEU A 89 1.35 6.59 -7.29
C LEU A 89 1.16 8.11 -7.13
N ILE A 90 2.24 8.84 -6.87
CA ILE A 90 2.23 10.30 -6.78
C ILE A 90 1.76 10.93 -8.10
N ARG A 91 2.20 10.39 -9.25
CA ARG A 91 1.76 10.89 -10.57
C ARG A 91 0.26 10.73 -10.80
N ILE A 92 -0.35 9.69 -10.26
CA ILE A 92 -1.81 9.53 -10.25
C ILE A 92 -2.45 10.71 -9.51
N VAL A 93 -2.01 10.98 -8.28
CA VAL A 93 -2.57 12.06 -7.45
C VAL A 93 -2.39 13.43 -8.11
N LEU A 94 -1.17 13.74 -8.56
CA LEU A 94 -0.88 15.02 -9.20
C LEU A 94 -1.73 15.21 -10.47
N SER A 95 -1.93 14.16 -11.27
CA SER A 95 -2.82 14.24 -12.43
C SER A 95 -4.29 14.38 -12.04
N ALA A 96 -4.74 13.71 -10.98
CA ALA A 96 -6.11 13.85 -10.47
C ALA A 96 -6.41 15.28 -9.97
N LYS A 97 -5.38 15.99 -9.51
CA LYS A 97 -5.44 17.40 -9.09
C LYS A 97 -5.39 18.39 -10.25
N GLY A 98 -5.34 17.90 -11.50
CA GLY A 98 -5.29 18.74 -12.70
C GLY A 98 -3.90 19.25 -13.07
N ASN A 99 -2.83 18.73 -12.44
CA ASN A 99 -1.48 19.14 -12.83
C ASN A 99 -1.11 18.54 -14.19
N GLU A 100 -0.79 19.43 -15.13
CA GLU A 100 -0.20 19.08 -16.42
C GLU A 100 1.35 19.13 -16.34
N ASN A 101 2.04 18.42 -17.22
CA ASN A 101 3.51 18.45 -17.35
C ASN A 101 4.30 18.05 -16.08
N ILE A 102 3.78 17.09 -15.31
CA ILE A 102 4.37 16.61 -14.04
C ILE A 102 5.81 16.10 -14.25
N ASN A 103 6.77 16.80 -13.65
CA ASN A 103 8.19 16.45 -13.70
C ASN A 103 8.65 15.74 -12.41
N THR A 104 9.92 15.36 -12.35
CA THR A 104 10.51 14.63 -11.21
C THR A 104 10.59 15.47 -9.94
N GLU A 105 10.74 16.80 -10.04
CA GLU A 105 10.77 17.69 -8.88
C GLU A 105 9.39 17.82 -8.23
N ASP A 106 8.32 17.86 -9.03
CA ASP A 106 6.94 17.85 -8.50
C ASP A 106 6.68 16.58 -7.69
N VAL A 107 7.08 15.44 -8.24
CA VAL A 107 6.96 14.14 -7.57
C VAL A 107 7.79 14.10 -6.29
N ARG A 108 9.03 14.59 -6.32
CA ARG A 108 9.92 14.64 -5.15
C ARG A 108 9.34 15.50 -4.03
N LYS A 109 8.85 16.70 -4.36
CA LYS A 109 8.22 17.59 -3.37
C LYS A 109 7.01 16.94 -2.72
N TYR A 110 6.18 16.26 -3.52
CA TYR A 110 5.02 15.55 -3.00
C TYR A 110 5.42 14.35 -2.13
N GLN A 111 6.43 13.57 -2.52
CA GLN A 111 6.92 12.45 -1.71
C GLN A 111 7.38 12.90 -0.32
N ILE A 112 8.12 14.01 -0.26
CA ILE A 112 8.68 14.55 0.99
C ILE A 112 7.57 15.09 1.90
N ASN A 113 6.60 15.81 1.34
CA ASN A 113 5.69 16.66 2.14
C ASN A 113 4.26 16.12 2.27
N GLU A 114 3.82 15.22 1.39
CA GLU A 114 2.40 14.88 1.24
C GLU A 114 2.11 13.37 1.23
N LEU A 115 2.94 12.57 0.56
CA LEU A 115 2.70 11.13 0.42
C LEU A 115 2.72 10.43 1.79
N GLY A 116 1.66 9.71 2.12
CA GLY A 116 1.60 8.84 3.30
C GLY A 116 1.81 9.57 4.64
N ARG A 117 1.61 10.89 4.67
CA ARG A 117 1.74 11.70 5.89
C ARG A 117 0.43 11.72 6.67
N ILE A 118 0.50 11.73 8.00
CA ILE A 118 -0.70 11.85 8.85
C ILE A 118 -1.43 13.15 8.53
N GLY A 119 -2.76 13.08 8.40
CA GLY A 119 -3.61 14.23 8.11
C GLY A 119 -3.54 14.76 6.67
N LYS A 120 -2.74 14.14 5.78
CA LYS A 120 -2.68 14.50 4.36
C LYS A 120 -3.65 13.66 3.51
N GLU A 121 -3.57 13.83 2.19
CA GLU A 121 -4.60 13.36 1.26
C GLU A 121 -4.46 11.92 0.80
N THR A 122 -3.44 11.18 1.27
CA THR A 122 -3.16 9.80 0.81
C THR A 122 -3.19 8.78 1.94
N CYS A 123 -3.71 7.60 1.62
CA CYS A 123 -3.66 6.39 2.44
C CYS A 123 -2.96 5.30 1.62
N LEU A 124 -1.90 4.69 2.16
CA LEU A 124 -1.18 3.60 1.52
C LEU A 124 -1.42 2.35 2.36
N LEU A 125 -2.07 1.33 1.80
CA LEU A 125 -2.36 0.09 2.52
C LEU A 125 -1.76 -1.10 1.79
N GLU A 126 -1.47 -2.14 2.54
CA GLU A 126 -1.07 -3.42 1.99
C GLU A 126 -2.12 -4.50 2.31
N LEU A 127 -2.41 -5.35 1.34
CA LEU A 127 -3.36 -6.45 1.52
C LEU A 127 -2.83 -7.48 2.51
N LEU A 128 -1.57 -7.88 2.34
CA LEU A 128 -0.86 -8.82 3.19
C LEU A 128 0.07 -8.03 4.13
N PRO A 129 0.03 -8.28 5.45
CA PRO A 129 0.70 -7.43 6.43
C PRO A 129 2.21 -7.56 6.46
N LEU A 130 2.76 -8.75 6.22
CA LEU A 130 4.19 -9.01 6.37
C LEU A 130 4.99 -8.60 5.13
N PRO A 131 6.10 -7.85 5.30
CA PRO A 131 7.02 -7.58 4.21
C PRO A 131 7.66 -8.88 3.71
N SER A 132 7.97 -8.95 2.42
CA SER A 132 8.69 -10.08 1.83
C SER A 132 9.81 -9.62 0.90
N PRO A 133 10.99 -10.25 0.92
CA PRO A 133 12.06 -9.92 -0.03
C PRO A 133 11.75 -10.37 -1.46
N SER A 134 11.01 -11.48 -1.60
CA SER A 134 10.51 -11.94 -2.89
C SER A 134 9.33 -12.90 -2.69
N LEU A 135 8.71 -13.32 -3.80
CA LEU A 135 7.69 -14.37 -3.77
C LEU A 135 8.29 -15.76 -3.52
N ASP A 136 9.58 -15.95 -3.84
CA ASP A 136 10.26 -17.25 -3.75
C ASP A 136 10.96 -17.48 -2.40
N HIS A 137 11.14 -16.44 -1.60
CA HIS A 137 11.86 -16.51 -0.33
C HIS A 137 10.95 -16.13 0.85
N TRP A 138 10.57 -17.14 1.63
CA TRP A 138 9.66 -17.01 2.78
C TRP A 138 10.40 -17.20 4.10
N ILE A 139 11.05 -16.15 4.59
CA ILE A 139 11.93 -16.17 5.77
C ILE A 139 11.22 -16.61 7.06
N TYR A 140 9.91 -16.38 7.16
CA TYR A 140 9.15 -16.63 8.38
C TYR A 140 9.10 -18.12 8.74
N ARG A 141 9.29 -19.01 7.76
CA ARG A 141 9.44 -20.46 8.02
C ARG A 141 10.62 -20.76 8.94
N GLU A 142 11.70 -19.98 8.83
CA GLU A 142 12.97 -20.23 9.51
C GLU A 142 13.03 -19.50 10.86
N HIS A 143 12.27 -18.40 11.00
CA HIS A 143 12.41 -17.46 12.10
C HIS A 143 11.14 -17.28 12.96
N SER A 144 10.05 -18.02 12.70
CA SER A 144 8.81 -17.98 13.51
C SER A 144 8.33 -19.40 13.85
N ARG A 145 7.61 -19.55 14.95
CA ARG A 145 6.94 -20.81 15.34
C ARG A 145 5.45 -20.80 15.05
N LEU A 146 4.91 -19.71 14.50
CA LEU A 146 3.51 -19.60 14.12
C LEU A 146 3.22 -20.58 12.98
N SER A 147 2.27 -21.49 13.21
CA SER A 147 2.03 -22.61 12.29
C SER A 147 1.56 -22.18 10.91
N TYR A 148 0.90 -21.01 10.80
CA TYR A 148 0.46 -20.47 9.53
C TYR A 148 1.58 -19.72 8.77
N LEU A 149 2.74 -19.49 9.39
CA LEU A 149 3.91 -18.89 8.74
C LEU A 149 4.90 -19.93 8.19
N THR A 150 4.58 -21.23 8.27
CA THR A 150 5.45 -22.29 7.71
C THR A 150 5.58 -22.21 6.19
N ASP A 151 4.60 -21.65 5.49
CA ASP A 151 4.72 -21.31 4.08
C ASP A 151 3.79 -20.17 3.68
N ARG A 152 4.10 -19.56 2.54
CA ARG A 152 3.39 -18.40 2.02
C ARG A 152 1.90 -18.69 1.76
N ASN A 153 1.54 -19.88 1.28
CA ASN A 153 0.14 -20.19 0.99
C ASN A 153 -0.70 -20.30 2.27
N LEU A 154 -0.15 -20.89 3.34
CA LEU A 154 -0.83 -20.94 4.64
C LEU A 154 -0.99 -19.55 5.24
N TYR A 155 0.04 -18.71 5.13
CA TYR A 155 0.00 -17.32 5.58
C TYR A 155 -1.06 -16.52 4.84
N GLU A 156 -1.10 -16.60 3.51
CA GLU A 156 -2.09 -15.91 2.69
C GLU A 156 -3.50 -16.39 3.05
N LYS A 157 -3.73 -17.71 3.17
CA LYS A 157 -5.03 -18.25 3.58
C LYS A 157 -5.46 -17.75 4.96
N HIS A 158 -4.52 -17.64 5.89
CA HIS A 158 -4.78 -17.17 7.25
C HIS A 158 -5.18 -15.69 7.26
N CYS A 159 -4.46 -14.85 6.52
CA CYS A 159 -4.66 -13.40 6.59
C CYS A 159 -5.79 -12.90 5.69
N LEU A 160 -5.93 -13.47 4.49
CA LEU A 160 -6.58 -12.79 3.37
C LEU A 160 -8.05 -12.44 3.64
N GLU A 161 -8.83 -13.33 4.24
CA GLU A 161 -10.25 -13.07 4.50
C GLU A 161 -10.44 -11.92 5.49
N ASN A 162 -9.71 -11.94 6.62
CA ASN A 162 -9.79 -10.86 7.61
C ASN A 162 -9.31 -9.52 7.03
N ARG A 163 -8.24 -9.53 6.24
CA ARG A 163 -7.71 -8.33 5.57
C ARG A 163 -8.71 -7.76 4.57
N ILE A 164 -9.31 -8.58 3.73
CA ILE A 164 -10.36 -8.17 2.78
C ILE A 164 -11.52 -7.51 3.54
N ASN A 165 -12.02 -8.16 4.59
CA ASN A 165 -13.16 -7.66 5.35
C ASN A 165 -12.82 -6.31 6.01
N THR A 166 -11.67 -6.22 6.69
CA THR A 166 -11.30 -5.00 7.40
C THR A 166 -11.05 -3.84 6.44
N ILE A 167 -10.27 -4.05 5.37
CA ILE A 167 -10.02 -3.00 4.36
C ILE A 167 -11.35 -2.53 3.75
N SER A 168 -12.26 -3.47 3.46
CA SER A 168 -13.58 -3.12 2.93
C SER A 168 -14.38 -2.23 3.89
N GLU A 169 -14.42 -2.58 5.18
CA GLU A 169 -15.12 -1.78 6.18
C GLU A 169 -14.48 -0.40 6.37
N LYS A 170 -13.15 -0.30 6.29
CA LYS A 170 -12.45 0.99 6.31
C LYS A 170 -12.85 1.83 5.09
N ILE A 171 -12.89 1.26 3.87
CA ILE A 171 -13.32 2.01 2.67
C ILE A 171 -14.78 2.45 2.81
N LYS A 172 -15.71 1.59 3.28
CA LYS A 172 -17.12 1.96 3.50
C LYS A 172 -17.27 3.11 4.49
N LYS A 173 -16.50 3.06 5.58
CA LYS A 173 -16.53 4.05 6.65
C LYS A 173 -15.98 5.40 6.19
N HIS A 174 -14.87 5.39 5.45
CA HIS A 174 -14.12 6.60 5.12
C HIS A 174 -14.46 7.19 3.75
N GLN A 175 -15.07 6.40 2.85
CA GLN A 175 -15.55 6.83 1.53
C GLN A 175 -14.54 7.71 0.77
N PRO A 176 -13.31 7.22 0.53
CA PRO A 176 -12.32 7.98 -0.23
C PRO A 176 -12.84 8.30 -1.63
N GLN A 177 -12.36 9.40 -2.22
CA GLN A 177 -12.73 9.76 -3.59
C GLN A 177 -12.26 8.69 -4.59
N ALA A 178 -11.09 8.11 -4.35
CA ALA A 178 -10.57 7.03 -5.18
C ALA A 178 -9.82 5.97 -4.38
N VAL A 179 -9.97 4.72 -4.83
CA VAL A 179 -9.17 3.56 -4.39
C VAL A 179 -8.49 2.96 -5.60
N VAL A 180 -7.17 2.96 -5.62
CA VAL A 180 -6.35 2.36 -6.67
C VAL A 180 -5.67 1.12 -6.10
N PHE A 181 -6.18 -0.03 -6.48
CA PHE A 181 -5.53 -1.32 -6.26
C PHE A 181 -4.45 -1.53 -7.32
N TYR A 182 -3.25 -1.96 -6.92
CA TYR A 182 -2.18 -2.23 -7.87
C TYR A 182 -1.58 -3.62 -7.72
N GLY A 183 -1.36 -4.27 -8.87
CA GLY A 183 -0.93 -5.67 -8.94
C GLY A 183 -2.09 -6.56 -9.39
N THR A 184 -2.13 -6.87 -10.69
CA THR A 184 -3.22 -7.63 -11.30
C THR A 184 -3.28 -9.09 -10.85
N GLY A 185 -2.19 -9.63 -10.28
CA GLY A 185 -2.19 -10.97 -9.67
C GLY A 185 -3.17 -11.13 -8.50
N TYR A 186 -3.61 -10.00 -7.92
CA TYR A 186 -4.53 -9.96 -6.77
C TYR A 186 -5.93 -9.47 -7.16
N GLU A 187 -6.27 -9.46 -8.46
CA GLU A 187 -7.57 -9.01 -8.96
C GLU A 187 -8.76 -9.67 -8.24
N TYR A 188 -8.65 -10.97 -7.91
CA TYR A 188 -9.68 -11.67 -7.14
C TYR A 188 -9.96 -10.99 -5.79
N SER A 189 -8.90 -10.63 -5.05
CA SER A 189 -8.99 -9.96 -3.75
C SER A 189 -9.54 -8.54 -3.90
N TRP A 190 -9.10 -7.80 -4.93
CA TRP A 190 -9.60 -6.45 -5.23
C TRP A 190 -11.10 -6.43 -5.55
N ARG A 191 -11.56 -7.40 -6.35
CA ARG A 191 -12.98 -7.60 -6.64
C ARG A 191 -13.75 -8.00 -5.40
N LYS A 192 -13.21 -8.88 -4.56
CA LYS A 192 -13.84 -9.25 -3.28
C LYS A 192 -14.03 -8.05 -2.37
N ILE A 193 -13.00 -7.22 -2.19
CA ILE A 193 -13.09 -5.99 -1.39
C ILE A 193 -14.22 -5.13 -1.93
N THR A 194 -14.18 -4.82 -3.23
CA THR A 194 -15.15 -3.93 -3.87
C THR A 194 -16.57 -4.47 -3.84
N LYS A 195 -16.76 -5.79 -4.00
CA LYS A 195 -18.08 -6.45 -3.97
C LYS A 195 -18.79 -6.33 -2.63
N THR A 196 -18.07 -6.18 -1.52
CA THR A 196 -18.71 -5.92 -0.23
C THR A 196 -19.23 -4.48 -0.12
N ILE A 197 -18.76 -3.57 -0.97
CA ILE A 197 -19.00 -2.12 -0.94
C ILE A 197 -20.04 -1.71 -1.98
N THR A 198 -20.02 -2.34 -3.16
CA THR A 198 -20.88 -2.01 -4.30
C THR A 198 -21.11 -3.23 -5.18
N ASP A 199 -22.29 -3.31 -5.80
CA ASP A 199 -22.65 -4.34 -6.78
C ASP A 199 -22.16 -4.01 -8.21
N VAL A 200 -21.42 -2.90 -8.38
CA VAL A 200 -20.92 -2.45 -9.68
C VAL A 200 -19.67 -3.25 -10.08
N GLU A 201 -19.77 -3.93 -11.22
CA GLU A 201 -18.67 -4.68 -11.81
C GLU A 201 -17.56 -3.79 -12.38
N PHE A 202 -16.34 -4.33 -12.42
CA PHE A 202 -15.21 -3.67 -13.07
C PHE A 202 -15.25 -3.84 -14.59
N PHE A 203 -15.04 -2.72 -15.29
CA PHE A 203 -14.96 -2.67 -16.75
C PHE A 203 -13.54 -2.33 -17.20
N PRO A 204 -13.04 -2.95 -18.29
CA PRO A 204 -11.76 -2.58 -18.87
C PRO A 204 -11.83 -1.22 -19.54
N THR A 205 -10.73 -0.46 -19.45
CA THR A 205 -10.51 0.77 -20.21
C THR A 205 -9.60 0.53 -21.40
N SER A 206 -9.64 1.43 -22.39
CA SER A 206 -8.69 1.43 -23.52
C SER A 206 -7.23 1.59 -23.08
N GLU A 207 -7.01 2.11 -21.87
CA GLU A 207 -5.69 2.36 -21.26
C GLU A 207 -5.09 1.12 -20.58
N GLY A 208 -5.84 0.01 -20.48
CA GLY A 208 -5.34 -1.25 -19.94
C GLY A 208 -5.35 -1.36 -18.41
N PHE A 209 -6.23 -0.62 -17.74
CA PHE A 209 -6.65 -0.85 -16.35
C PHE A 209 -8.16 -1.08 -16.26
N LEU A 210 -8.62 -1.66 -15.15
CA LEU A 210 -10.04 -1.84 -14.89
C LEU A 210 -10.56 -0.72 -14.00
N THR A 211 -11.83 -0.35 -14.16
CA THR A 211 -12.48 0.67 -13.33
C THR A 211 -13.92 0.30 -13.01
N CYS A 212 -14.36 0.68 -11.81
CA CYS A 212 -15.77 0.78 -11.46
C CYS A 212 -15.98 2.01 -10.57
N ARG A 213 -17.23 2.40 -10.36
CA ARG A 213 -17.56 3.58 -9.57
C ARG A 213 -18.90 3.36 -8.86
N ASN A 214 -18.97 3.76 -7.58
CA ASN A 214 -20.24 3.97 -6.89
C ASN A 214 -20.50 5.48 -6.74
N SER A 215 -21.52 5.91 -5.98
CA SER A 215 -21.84 7.33 -5.85
C SER A 215 -20.74 8.19 -5.21
N GLN A 216 -19.79 7.60 -4.48
CA GLN A 216 -18.78 8.34 -3.69
C GLN A 216 -17.33 8.06 -4.14
N THR A 217 -17.06 6.85 -4.60
CA THR A 217 -15.69 6.33 -4.78
C THR A 217 -15.50 5.78 -6.19
N VAL A 218 -14.39 6.15 -6.81
CA VAL A 218 -13.88 5.52 -8.04
C VAL A 218 -12.89 4.43 -7.66
N PHE A 219 -13.11 3.21 -8.13
CA PHE A 219 -12.21 2.10 -7.93
C PHE A 219 -11.43 1.83 -9.22
N VAL A 220 -10.14 1.53 -9.08
CA VAL A 220 -9.25 1.20 -10.18
C VAL A 220 -8.45 -0.05 -9.81
N ILE A 221 -8.36 -1.01 -10.73
CA ILE A 221 -7.38 -2.10 -10.66
C ILE A 221 -6.34 -1.85 -11.74
N SER A 222 -5.13 -1.52 -11.32
CA SER A 222 -4.00 -1.22 -12.21
C SER A 222 -2.92 -2.30 -12.17
N LYS A 223 -2.06 -2.28 -13.17
CA LYS A 223 -0.78 -3.01 -13.13
C LYS A 223 0.09 -2.44 -12.01
N HIS A 224 1.03 -3.27 -11.54
CA HIS A 224 1.98 -2.85 -10.51
C HIS A 224 2.87 -1.69 -11.02
N PRO A 225 3.16 -0.65 -10.21
CA PRO A 225 3.97 0.50 -10.60
C PRO A 225 5.31 0.21 -11.28
N VAL A 226 5.93 -0.92 -10.92
CA VAL A 226 7.24 -1.36 -11.47
C VAL A 226 7.13 -2.45 -12.54
N ALA A 227 5.94 -2.77 -13.03
CA ALA A 227 5.79 -3.74 -14.10
C ALA A 227 6.48 -3.24 -15.39
N MET A 228 7.15 -4.18 -16.08
CA MET A 228 7.96 -3.88 -17.26
C MET A 228 7.12 -3.22 -18.37
N GLY A 229 7.69 -2.19 -19.02
CA GLY A 229 7.09 -1.53 -20.18
C GLY A 229 6.06 -0.44 -19.86
N LEU A 230 5.75 -0.17 -18.59
CA LEU A 230 4.80 0.88 -18.21
C LEU A 230 5.39 2.30 -18.27
N LYS A 231 4.76 3.16 -19.07
CA LYS A 231 5.09 4.58 -19.17
C LYS A 231 4.35 5.40 -18.11
N ASN A 232 4.84 6.61 -17.82
CA ASN A 232 4.18 7.54 -16.90
C ASN A 232 2.75 7.89 -17.35
N GLU A 233 2.51 7.93 -18.66
CA GLU A 233 1.20 8.21 -19.27
C GLU A 233 0.09 7.28 -18.75
N TYR A 234 0.39 5.99 -18.55
CA TYR A 234 -0.55 5.04 -17.95
C TYR A 234 -1.09 5.53 -16.59
N PHE A 235 -0.19 6.00 -15.72
CA PHE A 235 -0.54 6.51 -14.39
C PHE A 235 -1.20 7.89 -14.45
N HIS A 236 -0.81 8.72 -15.41
CA HIS A 236 -1.49 10.00 -15.66
C HIS A 236 -2.94 9.79 -16.11
N ASN A 237 -3.21 8.78 -16.94
CA ASN A 237 -4.55 8.46 -17.40
C ASN A 237 -5.43 7.89 -16.28
N ILE A 238 -4.87 7.13 -15.33
CA ILE A 238 -5.56 6.78 -14.08
C ILE A 238 -5.91 8.06 -13.31
N GLY A 239 -4.95 8.98 -13.14
CA GLY A 239 -5.17 10.27 -12.46
C GLY A 239 -6.32 11.07 -13.08
N LYS A 240 -6.34 11.22 -14.41
CA LYS A 240 -7.42 11.89 -15.14
C LYS A 240 -8.79 11.23 -14.94
N LEU A 241 -8.84 9.90 -14.87
CA LEU A 241 -10.09 9.15 -14.65
C LEU A 241 -10.67 9.42 -13.25
N ILE A 242 -9.80 9.44 -12.23
CA ILE A 242 -10.22 9.61 -10.83
C ILE A 242 -10.33 11.10 -10.44
N ALA A 243 -9.90 12.01 -11.31
CA ALA A 243 -10.10 13.44 -11.14
C ALA A 243 -11.60 13.72 -10.96
N VAL A 244 -11.94 14.37 -9.86
CA VAL A 244 -13.33 14.75 -9.60
C VAL A 244 -13.65 15.97 -10.46
N ASN A 245 -14.46 15.78 -11.50
CA ASN A 245 -15.42 16.81 -11.89
C ASN A 245 -16.69 16.53 -11.08
N PRO A 246 -16.97 17.28 -10.01
CA PRO A 246 -18.33 17.28 -9.51
C PRO A 246 -19.19 17.93 -10.60
N ALA A 247 -20.22 17.22 -11.03
CA ALA A 247 -21.37 17.87 -11.64
C ALA A 247 -21.98 18.88 -10.67
#